data_AF-A0A925I0L6-F1
#
_entry.id   AF-A0A925I0L6-F1
#
_cell.length_a   1.000
_cell.length_b   1.000
_cell.length_c   1.000
_cell.angle_alpha   90.00
_cell.angle_beta   90.00
_cell.angle_gamma   90.00
#
_symmetry.space_group_name_H-M   'P 1'
#
loop_
_entity.id
_entity.type
_entity.pdbx_description
1 polymer ?
#
loop_
_entity_poly.entity_id
_entity_poly.type
_entity_poly.pdbx_seq_one_letter_code
_entity_poly.pdbx_strand_id
1 'polypeptide(L)'
;FALAYLRLGPWWVFLGVMWTGAICGFISKVFFFHRINAVAVWSYVLLGWLPIVPALLTLGTVPLPALGWLMAGGLCYTLGTVFLMLDLQRFHFHAIWHMWVIGGSTCHFLGVLFFAAPLLTATPA
;
A
#
# COMPACT_ATOMS: atom_id res chain seq x y z
N PHE A 1 -2.84 9.00 -4.58
CA PHE A 1 -4.28 8.64 -4.61
C PHE A 1 -5.11 9.48 -3.65
N ALA A 2 -5.00 9.29 -2.33
CA ALA A 2 -5.84 10.02 -1.35
C ALA A 2 -5.80 11.54 -1.55
N LEU A 3 -4.62 12.16 -1.65
CA LEU A 3 -4.51 13.61 -1.86
C LEU A 3 -5.14 14.08 -3.19
N ALA A 4 -4.99 13.29 -4.26
CA ALA A 4 -5.49 13.65 -5.58
C ALA A 4 -7.03 13.51 -5.69
N TYR A 5 -7.59 12.43 -5.13
CA TYR A 5 -9.01 12.08 -5.30
C TYR A 5 -9.90 12.44 -4.10
N LEU A 6 -9.32 12.64 -2.91
CA LEU A 6 -10.02 13.17 -1.73
C LEU A 6 -9.67 14.64 -1.46
N ARG A 7 -9.35 15.42 -2.50
CA ARG A 7 -8.91 16.82 -2.34
C ARG A 7 -9.92 17.68 -1.56
N LEU A 8 -11.22 17.42 -1.73
CA LEU A 8 -12.32 18.07 -1.00
C LEU A 8 -12.82 17.25 0.22
N GLY A 9 -12.28 16.04 0.42
CA GLY A 9 -12.66 15.12 1.49
C GLY A 9 -11.63 15.06 2.63
N PRO A 10 -11.83 14.18 3.62
CA PRO A 10 -10.98 14.09 4.82
C PRO A 10 -9.66 13.35 4.56
N TRP A 11 -8.86 13.79 3.57
CA TRP A 11 -7.57 13.18 3.24
C TRP A 11 -6.59 13.16 4.43
N TRP A 12 -6.70 14.15 5.32
CA TRP A 12 -5.90 14.26 6.55
C TRP A 12 -6.28 13.23 7.60
N VAL A 13 -7.55 12.79 7.66
CA VAL A 13 -7.97 11.68 8.54
C VAL A 13 -7.31 10.40 8.07
N PHE A 14 -7.39 10.11 6.77
CA PHE A 14 -6.76 8.93 6.20
C PHE A 14 -5.24 8.93 6.41
N LEU A 15 -4.60 10.09 6.22
CA LEU A 15 -3.19 10.29 6.53
C LEU A 15 -2.92 9.99 8.02
N GLY A 16 -3.69 10.58 8.93
CA GLY A 16 -3.56 10.36 10.37
C GLY A 16 -3.69 8.89 10.77
N VAL A 17 -4.66 8.17 10.19
CA VAL A 17 -4.84 6.72 10.41
C VAL A 17 -3.63 5.93 9.92
N MET A 18 -3.14 6.20 8.70
CA MET A 18 -1.96 5.50 8.16
C MET A 18 -0.71 5.77 8.99
N TRP A 19 -0.46 7.02 9.38
CA TRP A 19 0.71 7.40 10.17
C TRP A 19 0.64 6.85 11.59
N THR A 20 -0.53 6.87 12.22
CA THR A 20 -0.72 6.24 13.54
C THR A 20 -0.45 4.75 13.46
N GLY A 21 -1.01 4.05 12.45
CA GLY A 21 -0.74 2.63 12.23
C GLY A 21 0.75 2.34 11.99
N ALA A 22 1.42 3.16 11.19
CA ALA A 22 2.86 3.03 10.92
C ALA A 22 3.72 3.25 12.18
N ILE A 23 3.42 4.27 12.98
CA ILE A 23 4.11 4.54 14.26
C ILE A 23 3.88 3.40 15.24
N CYS A 24 2.64 2.93 15.38
CA CYS A 24 2.32 1.76 16.22
C CYS A 24 3.09 0.51 15.78
N GLY A 25 3.16 0.24 14.48
CA GLY A 25 3.95 -0.86 13.93
C GLY A 25 5.45 -0.70 14.20
N PHE A 26 5.99 0.50 14.04
CA PHE A 26 7.38 0.83 14.36
C PHE A 26 7.70 0.61 15.84
N ILE A 27 6.91 1.19 16.75
CA ILE A 27 7.03 1.01 18.19
C ILE A 27 6.97 -0.48 18.53
N SER A 28 6.00 -1.21 17.96
CA SER A 28 5.89 -2.65 18.20
C SER A 28 7.16 -3.41 17.81
N LYS A 29 7.80 -3.04 16.69
CA LYS A 29 9.04 -3.70 16.26
C LYS A 29 10.25 -3.32 17.13
N VAL A 30 10.33 -2.08 17.58
CA VAL A 30 11.44 -1.57 18.40
C VAL A 30 11.37 -2.11 19.84
N PHE A 31 10.20 -2.33 20.41
CA PHE A 31 10.09 -2.80 21.80
C PHE A 31 9.87 -4.32 21.91
N PHE A 32 9.28 -4.97 20.91
CA PHE A 32 9.01 -6.41 20.92
C PHE A 32 9.91 -7.14 19.89
N PHE A 33 11.21 -7.21 20.20
CA PHE A 33 12.28 -7.63 19.30
C PHE A 33 12.30 -9.11 18.84
N HIS A 34 11.46 -10.01 19.39
CA HIS A 34 11.89 -11.41 19.44
C HIS A 34 11.22 -12.46 18.54
N ARG A 35 10.19 -12.17 17.74
CA ARG A 35 9.73 -13.14 16.74
C ARG A 35 9.13 -12.44 15.54
N ILE A 36 9.40 -12.98 14.35
CA ILE A 36 8.58 -12.80 13.14
C ILE A 36 7.21 -13.43 13.46
N ASN A 37 6.45 -12.78 14.33
CA ASN A 37 5.13 -13.21 14.73
C ASN A 37 4.18 -12.88 13.59
N ALA A 38 3.21 -13.77 13.32
CA ALA A 38 2.17 -13.54 12.32
C ALA A 38 1.52 -12.15 12.45
N VAL A 39 1.42 -11.62 13.67
CA VAL A 39 0.96 -10.25 13.99
C VAL A 39 1.72 -9.17 13.21
N ALA A 40 3.05 -9.29 13.10
CA ALA A 40 3.86 -8.34 12.34
C ALA A 40 3.53 -8.41 10.85
N VAL A 41 3.36 -9.61 10.28
CA VAL A 41 3.04 -9.78 8.86
C VAL A 41 1.64 -9.26 8.52
N TRP A 42 0.65 -9.58 9.36
CA TRP A 42 -0.71 -9.06 9.20
C TRP A 42 -0.78 -7.53 9.29
N SER A 43 0.02 -6.91 10.16
CA SER A 43 0.07 -5.44 10.24
C SER A 43 0.53 -4.78 8.94
N TYR A 44 1.49 -5.39 8.22
CA TYR A 44 1.93 -4.87 6.91
C TYR A 44 0.85 -5.03 5.83
N VAL A 45 0.18 -6.18 5.78
CA VAL A 45 -0.90 -6.43 4.82
C VAL A 45 -2.06 -5.48 5.08
N LEU A 46 -2.52 -5.36 6.32
CA LEU A 46 -3.60 -4.44 6.68
C LEU A 46 -3.27 -2.99 6.30
N LEU A 47 -2.07 -2.52 6.65
CA LEU A 47 -1.62 -1.17 6.30
C LEU A 47 -1.55 -0.97 4.77
N GLY A 48 -1.11 -1.99 4.03
CA GLY A 48 -1.01 -1.95 2.57
C GLY A 48 -2.37 -1.93 1.83
N TRP A 49 -3.41 -2.53 2.43
CA TRP A 49 -4.75 -2.57 1.85
C TRP A 49 -5.66 -1.40 2.29
N LEU A 50 -5.31 -0.67 3.35
CA LEU A 50 -6.03 0.55 3.77
C LEU A 50 -6.38 1.53 2.64
N PRO A 51 -5.51 1.77 1.63
CA PRO A 51 -5.82 2.66 0.49
C PRO A 51 -7.03 2.25 -0.35
N ILE A 52 -7.54 1.01 -0.24
CA ILE A 52 -8.78 0.61 -0.90
C ILE A 52 -10.00 1.31 -0.34
N VAL A 53 -10.06 1.57 0.96
CA VAL A 53 -11.21 2.22 1.60
C VAL A 53 -11.54 3.56 0.93
N PRO A 54 -10.60 4.52 0.86
CA PRO A 54 -10.87 5.77 0.16
C PRO A 54 -11.09 5.57 -1.33
N ALA A 55 -10.41 4.60 -1.97
CA ALA A 55 -10.60 4.31 -3.38
C ALA A 55 -12.03 3.86 -3.71
N LEU A 56 -12.63 3.03 -2.85
CA LEU A 56 -14.03 2.58 -2.96
C LEU A 56 -15.02 3.73 -2.71
N LEU A 57 -14.75 4.60 -1.74
CA LEU A 57 -15.58 5.77 -1.47
C LEU A 57 -15.57 6.77 -2.64
N THR A 58 -14.54 6.72 -3.49
CA THR A 58 -14.36 7.58 -4.66
C THR A 58 -14.60 6.86 -6.00
N LEU A 59 -15.30 5.72 -6.03
CA LEU A 59 -15.54 4.95 -7.27
C LEU A 59 -16.19 5.78 -8.40
N GLY A 60 -16.98 6.79 -8.05
CA GLY A 60 -17.61 7.69 -9.03
C GLY A 60 -16.67 8.73 -9.65
N THR A 61 -15.47 8.95 -9.07
CA THR A 61 -14.52 9.98 -9.51
C THR A 61 -13.18 9.40 -9.95
N VAL A 62 -12.84 8.19 -9.51
CA VAL A 62 -11.60 7.50 -9.88
C VAL A 62 -11.82 6.66 -11.14
N PRO A 63 -11.02 6.84 -12.20
CA PRO A 63 -11.06 5.97 -13.37
C PRO A 63 -10.83 4.50 -12.99
N LEU A 64 -11.63 3.60 -13.56
CA LEU A 64 -11.50 2.15 -13.34
C LEU A 64 -10.06 1.62 -13.55
N PRO A 65 -9.31 2.06 -14.58
CA PRO A 65 -7.92 1.62 -14.75
C PRO A 65 -7.00 2.01 -13.59
N ALA A 66 -7.24 3.15 -12.94
CA ALA A 66 -6.46 3.59 -11.78
C ALA A 66 -6.66 2.66 -10.57
N LEU A 67 -7.90 2.19 -10.37
CA LEU A 67 -8.23 1.15 -9.39
C LEU A 67 -7.58 -0.18 -9.75
N GLY A 68 -7.54 -0.53 -11.04
CA GLY A 68 -6.83 -1.72 -11.52
C GLY A 68 -5.36 -1.73 -11.11
N TRP A 69 -4.65 -0.61 -11.29
CA TRP A 69 -3.25 -0.46 -10.85
C TRP A 69 -3.09 -0.56 -9.32
N LEU A 70 -4.03 0.02 -8.56
CA LEU A 70 -4.04 -0.07 -7.09
C LEU A 70 -4.23 -1.52 -6.62
N MET A 71 -5.20 -2.24 -7.21
CA MET A 71 -5.50 -3.64 -6.92
C MET A 71 -4.32 -4.55 -7.28
N ALA A 72 -3.73 -4.37 -8.47
CA ALA A 72 -2.57 -5.13 -8.90
C ALA A 72 -1.39 -4.94 -7.94
N GLY A 73 -1.12 -3.71 -7.50
CA GLY A 73 -0.10 -3.42 -6.50
C GLY A 73 -0.35 -4.12 -5.16
N GLY A 74 -1.59 -4.05 -4.64
CA GLY A 74 -1.99 -4.74 -3.41
C GLY A 74 -1.86 -6.26 -3.49
N LEU A 75 -2.23 -6.86 -4.63
CA LEU A 75 -2.06 -8.29 -4.88
C LEU A 75 -0.58 -8.68 -4.94
N CYS A 76 0.26 -7.91 -5.64
CA CYS A 76 1.71 -8.13 -5.67
C CYS A 76 2.32 -8.12 -4.26
N TYR A 77 1.96 -7.14 -3.43
CA TYR A 77 2.43 -7.10 -2.05
C TYR A 77 1.97 -8.29 -1.21
N THR A 78 0.70 -8.69 -1.36
CA THR A 78 0.12 -9.82 -0.64
C THR A 78 0.81 -11.14 -1.01
N LEU A 79 1.02 -11.37 -2.31
CA LEU A 79 1.77 -12.51 -2.82
C LEU A 79 3.23 -12.47 -2.35
N GLY A 80 3.87 -11.30 -2.38
CA GLY A 80 5.20 -11.10 -1.83
C GLY A 80 5.29 -11.54 -0.36
N THR A 81 4.31 -11.17 0.49
CA THR A 81 4.31 -11.61 1.90
C THR A 81 4.27 -13.12 2.08
N VAL A 82 3.66 -13.89 1.15
CA VAL A 82 3.71 -15.35 1.19
C VAL A 82 5.15 -15.84 1.01
N PHE A 83 5.88 -15.29 0.04
CA PHE A 83 7.29 -15.63 -0.17
C PHE A 83 8.19 -15.18 0.98
N LEU A 84 7.87 -14.04 1.63
CA LEU A 84 8.56 -13.59 2.84
C LEU A 84 8.40 -14.57 4.01
N MET A 85 7.20 -15.12 4.20
CA MET A 85 6.97 -16.14 5.25
C MET A 85 7.72 -17.44 4.96
N LEU A 86 7.84 -17.81 3.68
CA LEU A 86 8.54 -19.02 3.23
C LEU A 86 10.07 -18.86 3.19
N ASP A 87 10.58 -17.63 3.33
CA ASP A 87 12.02 -17.32 3.35
C ASP A 87 12.76 -18.04 4.48
N LEU A 88 12.05 -18.35 5.58
CA LEU A 88 12.58 -19.15 6.69
C LEU A 88 12.96 -20.59 6.30
N GLN A 89 12.53 -21.07 5.12
CA GLN A 89 12.70 -22.47 4.72
C GLN A 89 13.67 -22.69 3.55
N ARG A 90 13.94 -21.72 2.66
CA ARG A 90 14.85 -21.91 1.49
C ARG A 90 15.56 -20.64 1.02
N PHE A 91 16.83 -20.80 0.62
CA PHE A 91 17.83 -19.77 0.25
C PHE A 91 17.55 -18.86 -0.96
N HIS A 92 16.35 -18.84 -1.55
CA HIS A 92 16.05 -18.00 -2.73
C HIS A 92 14.71 -17.25 -2.67
N PHE A 93 13.88 -17.51 -1.65
CA PHE A 93 12.57 -16.85 -1.57
C PHE A 93 12.68 -15.37 -1.22
N HIS A 94 13.75 -14.94 -0.55
CA HIS A 94 14.05 -13.53 -0.35
C HIS A 94 14.13 -12.72 -1.66
N ALA A 95 14.81 -13.25 -2.68
CA ALA A 95 14.94 -12.57 -3.96
C ALA A 95 13.59 -12.48 -4.68
N ILE A 96 12.80 -13.56 -4.63
CA ILE A 96 11.44 -13.59 -5.19
C ILE A 96 10.55 -12.58 -4.47
N TRP A 97 10.65 -12.48 -3.15
CA TRP A 97 9.96 -11.45 -2.36
C TRP A 97 10.28 -10.04 -2.85
N HIS A 98 11.56 -9.70 -3.07
CA HIS A 98 11.96 -8.41 -3.63
C HIS A 98 11.32 -8.15 -5.00
N MET A 99 11.26 -9.16 -5.87
CA MET A 99 10.62 -9.00 -7.20
C MET A 99 9.13 -8.65 -7.08
N TRP A 100 8.40 -9.26 -6.13
CA TRP A 100 7.01 -8.91 -5.86
C TRP A 100 6.84 -7.50 -5.28
N VAL A 101 7.74 -7.08 -4.38
CA VAL A 101 7.75 -5.72 -3.82
C VAL A 101 8.02 -4.67 -4.91
N ILE A 102 8.97 -4.95 -5.82
CA ILE A 102 9.29 -4.09 -6.96
C ILE A 102 8.10 -4.01 -7.91
N GLY A 103 7.49 -5.15 -8.26
CA GLY A 103 6.29 -5.19 -9.09
C GLY A 103 5.13 -4.40 -8.49
N GLY A 104 4.86 -4.60 -7.21
CA GLY A 104 3.81 -3.86 -6.49
C GLY A 104 4.07 -2.35 -6.45
N SER A 105 5.31 -1.95 -6.13
CA SER A 105 5.74 -0.54 -6.14
C SER A 105 5.59 0.08 -7.53
N THR A 106 5.93 -0.67 -8.58
CA THR A 106 5.79 -0.22 -9.97
C THR A 106 4.33 -0.01 -10.33
N CYS A 107 3.42 -0.92 -9.97
CA CYS A 107 1.99 -0.75 -10.18
C CYS A 107 1.45 0.53 -9.50
N HIS A 108 1.81 0.76 -8.23
CA HIS A 108 1.40 1.98 -7.53
C HIS A 108 1.98 3.24 -8.16
N PHE A 109 3.25 3.21 -8.56
CA PHE A 109 3.92 4.31 -9.24
C PHE A 109 3.23 4.65 -10.57
N LEU A 110 2.94 3.65 -11.41
CA LEU A 110 2.22 3.85 -12.67
C LEU A 110 0.80 4.36 -12.45
N GLY A 111 0.10 3.85 -11.44
CA GLY A 111 -1.21 4.35 -11.04
C GLY A 111 -1.18 5.83 -10.64
N VAL A 112 -0.14 6.25 -9.90
CA VAL A 112 0.06 7.66 -9.56
C VAL A 112 0.41 8.48 -10.80
N LEU A 113 1.37 8.03 -11.60
CA LEU A 113 1.90 8.75 -12.75
C LEU A 113 0.83 9.01 -13.82
N PHE A 114 0.01 8.01 -14.14
CA PHE A 114 -0.96 8.12 -15.23
C PHE A 114 -2.32 8.67 -14.80
N PHE A 115 -2.70 8.56 -13.53
CA PHE A 115 -4.06 8.91 -13.09
C PHE A 115 -4.11 9.97 -12.00
N ALA A 116 -3.19 9.93 -11.02
CA ALA A 116 -3.20 10.90 -9.93
C ALA A 116 -2.45 12.19 -10.27
N ALA A 117 -1.28 12.09 -10.92
CA ALA A 117 -0.45 13.25 -11.24
C ALA A 117 -1.11 14.22 -12.23
N PRO A 118 -1.75 13.76 -13.33
CA PRO A 118 -2.44 14.66 -14.26
C PRO A 118 -3.61 15.41 -13.61
N LEU A 119 -4.30 14.78 -12.66
CA LEU A 119 -5.41 15.39 -11.94
C LEU A 119 -4.96 16.57 -11.05
N LEU A 120 -3.75 16.46 -10.48
CA LEU A 120 -3.17 17.51 -9.65
C LEU A 120 -2.66 18.70 -10.47
N THR A 121 -2.21 18.46 -11.71
CA THR A 121 -1.69 19.51 -12.59
C THR A 121 -2.77 20.18 -13.45
N ALA A 122 -3.88 19.50 -13.72
CA ALA A 122 -4.97 20.00 -14.56
C ALA A 122 -5.93 20.99 -13.85
N THR A 123 -5.80 21.17 -12.53
CA THR A 123 -6.60 22.19 -11.82
C THR A 123 -5.77 23.46 -11.64
N PRO A 124 -6.00 24.53 -12.42
CA PRO A 124 -5.42 25.82 -12.11
C PRO A 124 -5.96 26.27 -10.74
N ALA A 125 -5.06 26.89 -9.95
CA ALA A 125 -5.34 27.41 -8.62
C ALA A 125 -6.49 28.44 -8.62
#